data_AF-A0A131Y3H3-F1
#
_entry.id   AF-A0A131Y3H3-F1
#
_cell.length_a   1.000
_cell.length_b   1.000
_cell.length_c   1.000
_cell.angle_alpha   90.00
_cell.angle_beta   90.00
_cell.angle_gamma   90.00
#
_symmetry.space_group_name_H-M   'P 1'
#
loop_
_entity.id
_entity.type
_entity.pdbx_description
1 polymer ?
#
loop_
_entity_poly.entity_id
_entity_poly.type
_entity_poly.pdbx_seq_one_letter_code
_entity_poly.pdbx_strand_id
1 'polypeptide(L)'
;LTNMAAPDVMKILEERLEVLEMRLAGNDPGKELPNKSTITDVLANVNSKIQAAVASREKLSVLKKTEELDRYLDAEYQEKIDLTEGAKLQLILAEEDRLRQVIAAYQKMEDLKPVLDSEHMKDAPSLFGKVSALAAIQLEQQEEVDERTQKLYHLLSTYNDLVNTISKQFLLWDNMLTQKLNQRKAAERSSQD
;
A
#
# COMPACT_ATOMS: atom_id res chain seq x y z
N LEU A 1 45.40 27.72 16.38
CA LEU A 1 44.56 26.61 15.86
C LEU A 1 45.35 25.87 14.78
N THR A 2 46.31 25.02 15.15
CA THR A 2 47.04 24.14 14.22
C THR A 2 47.83 23.10 15.03
N ASN A 3 47.17 22.32 15.88
CA ASN A 3 47.83 21.21 16.60
C ASN A 3 47.03 19.89 16.57
N MET A 4 46.09 19.74 15.62
CA MET A 4 45.23 18.56 15.49
C MET A 4 45.58 17.64 14.30
N ALA A 5 46.51 18.02 13.41
CA ALA A 5 46.83 17.24 12.20
C ALA A 5 48.08 16.34 12.33
N ALA A 6 49.01 16.64 13.25
CA ALA A 6 50.20 15.83 13.45
C ALA A 6 49.94 14.38 13.93
N PRO A 7 49.02 14.11 14.88
CA PRO A 7 48.81 12.74 15.36
C PRO A 7 48.06 11.86 14.35
N ASP A 8 47.26 12.45 13.45
CA ASP A 8 46.50 11.70 12.45
C ASP A 8 47.38 11.28 11.27
N VAL A 9 48.27 12.17 10.82
CA VAL A 9 49.26 11.85 9.79
C VAL A 9 50.27 10.82 10.30
N MET A 10 50.65 10.88 11.58
CA MET A 10 51.54 9.87 12.19
C MET A 10 50.87 8.49 12.25
N LYS A 11 49.58 8.41 12.63
CA LYS A 11 48.82 7.15 12.61
C LYS A 11 48.71 6.54 11.21
N ILE A 12 48.43 7.37 10.21
CA ILE A 12 48.38 6.91 8.81
C ILE A 12 49.75 6.41 8.35
N LEU A 13 50.84 7.05 8.79
CA LEU A 13 52.19 6.59 8.49
C LEU A 13 52.53 5.29 9.21
N GLU A 14 52.12 5.14 10.47
CA GLU A 14 52.29 3.92 11.26
C GLU A 14 51.53 2.75 10.63
N GLU A 15 50.27 2.93 10.26
CA GLU A 15 49.46 1.90 9.59
C GLU A 15 50.07 1.50 8.24
N ARG A 16 50.55 2.47 7.46
CA ARG A 16 51.25 2.18 6.20
C ARG A 16 52.58 1.48 6.41
N LEU A 17 53.32 1.83 7.46
CA LEU A 17 54.57 1.17 7.82
C LEU A 17 54.31 -0.28 8.24
N GLU A 18 53.29 -0.52 9.06
CA GLU A 18 52.88 -1.86 9.50
C GLU A 18 52.47 -2.74 8.31
N VAL A 19 51.71 -2.20 7.35
CA VAL A 19 51.36 -2.93 6.11
C VAL A 19 52.60 -3.25 5.28
N LEU A 20 53.58 -2.33 5.22
CA LEU A 20 54.83 -2.55 4.48
C LEU A 20 55.72 -3.58 5.17
N GLU A 21 55.81 -3.55 6.50
CA GLU A 21 56.56 -4.51 7.31
C GLU A 21 55.95 -5.91 7.20
N MET A 22 54.61 -6.03 7.28
CA MET A 22 53.90 -7.28 7.07
C MET A 22 54.17 -7.88 5.68
N ARG A 23 54.18 -7.04 4.64
CA ARG A 23 54.46 -7.49 3.26
C ARG A 23 55.91 -7.88 3.02
N LEU A 24 56.85 -7.28 3.75
CA LEU A 24 58.29 -7.48 3.54
C LEU A 24 58.88 -8.59 4.42
N ALA A 25 58.55 -8.61 5.71
CA ALA A 25 59.11 -9.54 6.69
C ALA A 25 58.22 -10.77 6.92
N GLY A 26 56.93 -10.70 6.56
CA GLY A 26 55.95 -11.70 6.98
C GLY A 26 55.64 -11.62 8.48
N ASN A 27 54.79 -12.51 8.99
CA ASN A 27 54.24 -12.47 10.35
C ASN A 27 55.23 -12.86 11.49
N ASP A 28 56.54 -12.87 11.23
CA ASP A 28 57.56 -13.27 12.23
C ASP A 28 58.34 -12.03 12.72
N PRO A 29 58.06 -11.53 13.94
CA PRO A 29 58.68 -10.31 14.47
C PRO A 29 60.16 -10.46 14.86
N GLY A 30 60.77 -11.63 14.63
CA GLY A 30 62.16 -11.95 14.96
C GLY A 30 63.06 -12.23 13.76
N LYS A 31 62.55 -12.14 12.52
CA LYS A 31 63.37 -12.36 11.33
C LYS A 31 64.03 -11.04 10.95
N GLU A 32 65.35 -10.93 11.16
CA GLU A 32 66.11 -9.79 10.66
C GLU A 32 65.78 -9.62 9.18
N LEU A 33 65.42 -8.38 8.79
CA LEU A 33 65.17 -8.06 7.40
C LEU A 33 66.36 -8.58 6.59
N PRO A 34 66.15 -9.36 5.51
CA PRO A 34 67.25 -9.63 4.61
C PRO A 34 67.84 -8.28 4.19
N ASN A 35 69.15 -8.12 4.39
CA ASN A 35 69.90 -6.87 4.16
C ASN A 35 69.33 -6.10 2.96
N LYS A 36 69.21 -4.77 3.05
CA LYS A 36 68.63 -3.92 1.99
C LYS A 36 69.19 -4.22 0.59
N SER A 37 70.45 -4.68 0.49
CA SER A 37 71.06 -5.15 -0.75
C SER A 37 70.44 -6.44 -1.31
N THR A 38 70.06 -7.38 -0.44
CA THR A 38 69.54 -8.69 -0.82
C THR A 38 68.17 -8.60 -1.48
N ILE A 39 67.26 -7.72 -1.05
CA ILE A 39 65.93 -7.61 -1.68
C ILE A 39 66.04 -7.01 -3.08
N THR A 40 66.85 -5.95 -3.25
CA THR A 40 67.10 -5.36 -4.56
C THR A 40 67.81 -6.34 -5.48
N ASP A 41 68.74 -7.13 -4.96
CA ASP A 41 69.44 -8.16 -5.74
C ASP A 41 68.53 -9.33 -6.10
N VAL A 42 67.65 -9.76 -5.18
CA VAL A 42 66.64 -10.79 -5.45
C VAL A 42 65.62 -10.27 -6.47
N LEU A 43 65.16 -9.03 -6.35
CA LEU A 43 64.25 -8.41 -7.31
C LEU A 43 64.92 -8.24 -8.68
N ALA A 44 66.18 -7.83 -8.72
CA ALA A 44 66.96 -7.73 -9.95
C ALA A 44 67.19 -9.11 -10.59
N ASN A 45 67.45 -10.15 -9.79
CA ASN A 45 67.60 -11.52 -10.25
C ASN A 45 66.27 -12.08 -10.77
N VAL A 46 65.16 -11.83 -10.06
CA VAL A 46 63.81 -12.20 -10.51
C VAL A 46 63.45 -11.46 -11.79
N ASN A 47 63.71 -10.15 -11.87
CA ASN A 47 63.48 -9.36 -13.07
C ASN A 47 64.34 -9.86 -14.24
N SER A 48 65.62 -10.18 -14.01
CA SER A 48 66.49 -10.77 -15.03
C SER A 48 65.99 -12.14 -15.49
N LYS A 49 65.50 -12.99 -14.58
CA LYS A 49 64.89 -14.28 -14.90
C LYS A 49 63.57 -14.13 -15.66
N ILE A 50 62.74 -13.16 -15.29
CA ILE A 50 61.50 -12.82 -15.99
C ILE A 50 61.85 -12.30 -17.38
N GLN A 51 62.82 -11.40 -17.53
CA GLN A 51 63.25 -10.91 -18.84
C GLN A 51 63.81 -12.03 -19.73
N ALA A 52 64.60 -12.95 -19.17
CA ALA A 52 65.06 -14.13 -19.89
C ALA A 52 63.90 -15.07 -20.27
N ALA A 53 62.90 -15.25 -19.40
CA ALA A 53 61.69 -16.03 -19.68
C ALA A 53 60.77 -15.37 -20.71
N VAL A 54 60.69 -14.04 -20.70
CA VAL A 54 59.93 -13.22 -21.66
C VAL A 54 60.62 -13.21 -23.02
N ALA A 55 61.95 -13.05 -23.06
CA ALA A 55 62.73 -13.09 -24.29
C ALA A 55 62.74 -14.48 -24.94
N SER A 56 62.70 -15.56 -24.14
CA SER A 56 62.65 -16.94 -24.66
C SER A 56 61.26 -17.40 -25.09
N ARG A 57 60.20 -16.63 -24.81
CA ARG A 57 58.82 -16.95 -25.20
C ARG A 57 58.17 -15.78 -25.93
N GLU A 58 58.26 -15.74 -27.25
CA GLU A 58 57.56 -14.77 -28.12
C GLU A 58 56.03 -14.68 -27.84
N LYS A 59 55.45 -15.75 -27.29
CA LYS A 59 54.03 -15.85 -26.90
C LYS A 59 53.64 -15.00 -25.68
N LEU A 60 54.60 -14.40 -24.95
CA LEU A 60 54.30 -13.49 -23.83
C LEU A 60 54.00 -12.04 -24.30
N SER A 61 54.08 -11.76 -25.60
CA SER A 61 53.48 -10.55 -26.19
C SER A 61 51.99 -10.40 -25.88
N VAL A 62 51.31 -11.50 -25.57
CA VAL A 62 49.91 -11.52 -25.12
C VAL A 62 49.74 -10.82 -23.76
N LEU A 63 50.77 -10.74 -22.91
CA LEU A 63 50.73 -9.94 -21.67
C LEU A 63 50.72 -8.43 -21.93
N LYS A 64 51.10 -7.97 -23.13
CA LYS A 64 50.89 -6.56 -23.52
C LYS A 64 49.44 -6.28 -23.88
N LYS A 65 48.69 -7.33 -24.25
CA LYS A 65 47.25 -7.26 -24.52
C LYS A 65 46.41 -7.41 -23.26
N THR A 66 47.01 -7.50 -22.07
CA THR A 66 46.24 -7.65 -20.83
C THR A 66 45.38 -6.42 -20.56
N GLU A 67 45.85 -5.22 -20.88
CA GLU A 67 45.03 -3.99 -20.79
C GLU A 67 43.89 -3.98 -21.81
N GLU A 68 44.10 -4.52 -23.01
CA GLU A 68 43.03 -4.69 -24.00
C GLU A 68 42.03 -5.75 -23.55
N LEU A 69 42.51 -6.87 -22.99
CA LEU A 69 41.68 -7.93 -22.41
C LEU A 69 40.85 -7.39 -21.25
N ASP A 70 41.43 -6.57 -20.37
CA ASP A 70 40.76 -5.92 -19.25
C ASP A 70 39.61 -5.04 -19.74
N ARG A 71 39.83 -4.28 -20.83
CA ARG A 71 38.76 -3.52 -21.51
C ARG A 71 37.67 -4.39 -22.14
N TYR A 72 38.00 -5.57 -22.66
CA TYR A 72 37.01 -6.52 -23.19
C TYR A 72 36.25 -7.30 -22.10
N LEU A 73 36.83 -7.39 -20.90
CA LEU A 73 36.23 -7.97 -19.70
C LEU A 73 35.41 -6.96 -18.88
N ASP A 74 35.50 -5.67 -19.21
CA ASP A 74 34.70 -4.62 -18.59
C ASP A 74 33.22 -4.78 -18.98
N ALA A 75 32.35 -4.94 -17.98
CA ALA A 75 30.93 -5.25 -18.17
C ALA A 75 30.19 -4.15 -18.96
N GLU A 76 30.65 -2.90 -18.85
CA GLU A 76 30.12 -1.74 -19.56
C GLU A 76 30.41 -1.77 -21.08
N TYR A 77 31.45 -2.49 -21.50
CA TYR A 77 31.80 -2.69 -22.90
C TYR A 77 30.98 -3.83 -23.54
N GLN A 78 30.68 -4.87 -22.76
CA GLN A 78 29.82 -5.98 -23.19
C GLN A 78 28.35 -5.53 -23.36
N GLU A 79 27.83 -4.69 -22.46
CA GLU A 79 26.45 -4.17 -22.55
C GLU A 79 26.21 -3.33 -23.83
N LYS A 80 27.23 -2.62 -24.32
CA LYS A 80 27.14 -1.85 -25.58
C LYS A 80 27.28 -2.71 -26.84
N ILE A 81 27.90 -3.88 -26.74
CA ILE A 81 28.12 -4.80 -27.87
C ILE A 81 27.00 -5.84 -27.98
N ASP A 82 26.42 -6.27 -26.86
CA ASP A 82 25.47 -7.37 -26.83
C ASP A 82 24.11 -7.04 -27.42
N LEU A 83 23.72 -5.76 -27.48
CA LEU A 83 22.50 -5.37 -28.18
C LEU A 83 22.77 -5.07 -29.65
N THR A 84 23.09 -6.13 -30.40
CA THR A 84 23.15 -6.11 -31.86
C THR A 84 21.83 -5.56 -32.44
N GLU A 85 21.86 -4.87 -33.57
CA GLU A 85 20.66 -4.27 -34.19
C GLU A 85 19.53 -5.29 -34.42
N GLY A 86 19.87 -6.54 -34.77
CA GLY A 86 18.92 -7.65 -34.86
C GLY A 86 18.29 -8.04 -33.51
N ALA A 87 19.05 -7.97 -32.41
CA ALA A 87 18.53 -8.23 -31.06
C ALA A 87 17.60 -7.11 -30.59
N LYS A 88 17.89 -5.84 -30.95
CA LYS A 88 16.97 -4.72 -30.73
C LYS A 88 15.65 -4.93 -31.46
N LEU A 89 15.71 -5.37 -32.72
CA LEU A 89 14.51 -5.63 -33.52
C LEU A 89 13.68 -6.77 -32.93
N GLN A 90 14.32 -7.87 -32.53
CA GLN A 90 13.62 -8.99 -31.88
C GLN A 90 13.04 -8.59 -30.53
N LEU A 91 13.73 -7.78 -29.73
CA LEU A 91 13.20 -7.23 -28.49
C LEU A 91 11.96 -6.37 -28.76
N ILE A 92 12.01 -5.46 -29.73
CA ILE A 92 10.88 -4.61 -30.07
C ILE A 92 9.69 -5.44 -30.57
N LEU A 93 9.91 -6.46 -31.39
CA LEU A 93 8.87 -7.36 -31.88
C LEU A 93 8.28 -8.24 -30.77
N ALA A 94 9.11 -8.76 -29.87
CA ALA A 94 8.66 -9.53 -28.72
C ALA A 94 7.80 -8.67 -27.78
N GLU A 95 8.14 -7.39 -27.66
CA GLU A 95 7.48 -6.45 -26.76
C GLU A 95 6.35 -5.64 -27.41
N GLU A 96 6.09 -5.86 -28.70
CA GLU A 96 5.11 -5.10 -29.49
C GLU A 96 3.71 -5.18 -28.89
N ASP A 97 3.26 -6.38 -28.51
CA ASP A 97 1.95 -6.59 -27.91
C ASP A 97 1.82 -5.88 -26.56
N ARG A 98 2.89 -5.90 -25.75
CA ARG A 98 2.93 -5.17 -24.48
C ARG A 98 2.85 -3.67 -24.70
N LEU A 99 3.59 -3.13 -25.68
CA LEU A 99 3.55 -1.72 -26.04
C LEU A 99 2.16 -1.30 -26.53
N ARG A 100 1.52 -2.12 -27.38
CA ARG A 100 0.14 -1.89 -27.85
C ARG A 100 -0.86 -1.88 -26.70
N GLN A 101 -0.73 -2.79 -25.73
CA GLN A 101 -1.57 -2.81 -24.53
C GLN A 101 -1.38 -1.56 -23.68
N VAL A 102 -0.14 -1.12 -23.47
CA VAL A 102 0.16 0.12 -22.71
C VAL A 102 -0.43 1.35 -23.41
N ILE A 103 -0.30 1.44 -24.74
CA ILE A 103 -0.89 2.54 -25.51
C ILE A 103 -2.42 2.53 -25.41
N ALA A 104 -3.06 1.36 -25.52
CA ALA A 104 -4.51 1.24 -25.39
C ALA A 104 -4.99 1.60 -23.98
N ALA A 105 -4.24 1.22 -22.94
CA ALA A 105 -4.53 1.61 -21.56
C ALA A 105 -4.37 3.13 -21.36
N TYR A 106 -3.33 3.72 -21.96
CA TYR A 106 -3.09 5.16 -21.91
C TYR A 106 -4.19 5.95 -22.63
N GLN A 107 -4.62 5.50 -23.81
CA GLN A 107 -5.75 6.10 -24.53
C GLN A 107 -7.03 6.07 -23.70
N LYS A 108 -7.36 4.91 -23.11
CA LYS A 108 -8.49 4.81 -22.17
C LYS A 108 -8.36 5.78 -21.01
N MET A 109 -7.16 5.93 -20.44
CA MET A 109 -6.92 6.86 -19.34
C MET A 109 -7.13 8.32 -19.77
N GLU A 110 -6.66 8.72 -20.96
CA GLU A 110 -6.89 10.06 -21.50
C GLU A 110 -8.38 10.31 -21.79
N ASP A 111 -9.11 9.31 -22.28
CA ASP A 111 -10.57 9.37 -22.47
C ASP A 111 -11.35 9.50 -21.15
N LEU A 112 -10.83 8.90 -20.07
CA LEU A 112 -11.43 8.92 -18.72
C LEU A 112 -11.07 10.16 -17.91
N LYS A 113 -9.97 10.84 -18.23
CA LYS A 113 -9.51 12.09 -17.62
C LYS A 113 -10.59 13.20 -17.55
N PRO A 114 -11.34 13.52 -18.62
CA PRO A 114 -12.41 14.52 -18.54
C PRO A 114 -13.58 14.11 -17.65
N VAL A 115 -13.78 12.81 -17.36
CA VAL A 115 -14.83 12.35 -16.44
C VAL A 115 -14.48 12.69 -14.99
N LEU A 116 -13.20 12.55 -14.61
CA LEU A 116 -12.72 12.99 -13.29
C LEU A 116 -12.81 14.50 -13.11
N ASP A 117 -12.63 15.26 -14.19
CA ASP A 117 -12.73 16.72 -14.18
C ASP A 117 -14.17 17.25 -14.29
N SER A 118 -15.16 16.35 -14.44
CA SER A 118 -16.56 16.72 -14.58
C SER A 118 -17.06 17.53 -13.38
N GLU A 119 -17.82 18.58 -13.66
CA GLU A 119 -18.39 19.46 -12.63
C GLU A 119 -19.22 18.69 -11.60
N HIS A 120 -19.88 17.60 -12.00
CA HIS A 120 -20.67 16.75 -11.12
C HIS A 120 -19.85 16.08 -10.00
N MET A 121 -18.58 15.73 -10.25
CA MET A 121 -17.69 15.23 -9.20
C MET A 121 -17.15 16.35 -8.33
N LYS A 122 -16.91 17.54 -8.90
CA LYS A 122 -16.48 18.74 -8.15
C LYS A 122 -17.59 19.29 -7.24
N ASP A 123 -18.84 19.17 -7.65
CA ASP A 123 -20.02 19.64 -6.90
C ASP A 123 -20.51 18.63 -5.86
N ALA A 124 -20.03 17.38 -5.88
CA ALA A 124 -20.44 16.32 -4.95
C ALA A 124 -20.28 16.70 -3.46
N PRO A 125 -19.19 17.37 -3.02
CA PRO A 125 -19.06 17.84 -1.63
C PRO A 125 -20.11 18.89 -1.25
N SER A 126 -20.56 19.73 -2.19
CA SER A 126 -21.61 20.71 -1.94
C SER A 126 -22.98 20.07 -1.75
N LEU A 127 -23.24 18.97 -2.48
CA LEU A 127 -24.44 18.16 -2.35
C LEU A 127 -24.44 17.36 -1.04
N PHE A 128 -23.27 16.89 -0.59
CA PHE A 128 -23.14 16.15 0.68
C PHE A 128 -23.68 16.95 1.88
N GLY A 129 -23.39 18.26 1.97
CA GLY A 129 -23.93 19.11 3.03
C GLY A 129 -25.47 19.19 3.01
N LYS A 130 -26.06 19.34 1.82
CA LYS A 130 -27.53 19.35 1.65
C LYS A 130 -28.16 18.00 1.98
N VAL A 131 -27.53 16.91 1.56
CA VAL A 131 -27.99 15.54 1.85
C VAL A 131 -27.90 15.23 3.35
N SER A 132 -26.84 15.66 4.02
CA SER A 132 -26.70 15.50 5.47
C SER A 132 -27.77 16.28 6.24
N ALA A 133 -28.05 17.52 5.84
CA ALA A 133 -29.14 18.30 6.42
C ALA A 133 -30.51 17.63 6.17
N LEU A 134 -30.75 17.12 4.96
CA LEU A 134 -31.97 16.39 4.63
C LEU A 134 -32.11 15.09 5.45
N ALA A 135 -31.01 14.37 5.67
CA ALA A 135 -31.00 13.15 6.48
C ALA A 135 -31.37 13.44 7.94
N ALA A 136 -30.93 14.57 8.49
CA ALA A 136 -31.33 14.99 9.84
C ALA A 136 -32.84 15.30 9.91
N ILE A 137 -33.37 16.02 8.92
CA ILE A 137 -34.81 16.30 8.82
C ILE A 137 -35.62 15.01 8.67
N GLN A 138 -35.13 14.05 7.87
CA GLN A 138 -35.80 12.77 7.68
C GLN A 138 -35.89 11.96 8.98
N LEU A 139 -34.85 12.03 9.83
CA LEU A 139 -34.86 11.37 11.13
C LEU A 139 -35.91 11.98 12.06
N GLU A 140 -35.97 13.32 12.13
CA GLU A 140 -36.99 14.04 12.92
C GLU A 140 -38.40 13.73 12.43
N GLN A 141 -38.63 13.71 11.12
CA GLN A 141 -39.91 13.34 10.53
C GLN A 141 -40.32 11.90 10.87
N GLN A 142 -39.36 10.97 10.89
CA GLN A 142 -39.62 9.58 11.26
C GLN A 142 -40.08 9.46 12.72
N GLU A 143 -39.39 10.16 13.63
CA GLU A 143 -39.77 10.19 15.05
C GLU A 143 -41.16 10.81 15.26
N GLU A 144 -41.48 11.91 14.58
CA GLU A 144 -42.81 12.52 14.65
C GLU A 144 -43.92 11.59 14.13
N VAL A 145 -43.67 10.89 13.03
CA VAL A 145 -44.63 9.94 12.45
C VAL A 145 -44.87 8.78 13.41
N ASP A 146 -43.83 8.25 14.03
CA ASP A 146 -43.95 7.15 14.99
C ASP A 146 -44.73 7.60 16.24
N GLU A 147 -44.45 8.79 16.77
CA GLU A 147 -45.18 9.34 17.93
C GLU A 147 -46.66 9.57 17.61
N ARG A 148 -46.97 10.18 16.45
CA ARG A 148 -48.36 10.40 16.01
C ARG A 148 -49.10 9.08 15.79
N THR A 149 -48.41 8.10 15.22
CA THR A 149 -48.96 6.75 15.00
C THR A 149 -49.30 6.07 16.32
N GLN A 150 -48.42 6.15 17.32
CA GLN A 150 -48.70 5.64 18.67
C GLN A 150 -49.91 6.33 19.31
N LYS A 151 -50.01 7.67 19.21
CA LYS A 151 -51.17 8.43 19.71
C LYS A 151 -52.46 7.99 19.02
N LEU A 152 -52.43 7.76 17.71
CA LEU A 152 -53.59 7.25 16.96
C LEU A 152 -53.99 5.85 17.40
N TYR A 153 -53.03 4.93 17.58
CA TYR A 153 -53.32 3.59 18.09
C TYR A 153 -53.90 3.63 19.51
N HIS A 154 -53.35 4.46 20.37
CA HIS A 154 -53.89 4.67 21.71
C HIS A 154 -55.34 5.20 21.64
N LEU A 155 -55.59 6.22 20.83
CA LEU A 155 -56.94 6.77 20.65
C LEU A 155 -57.92 5.72 20.12
N LEU A 156 -57.50 4.92 19.14
CA LEU A 156 -58.29 3.83 18.58
C LEU A 156 -58.60 2.76 19.63
N SER A 157 -57.63 2.42 20.49
CA SER A 157 -57.84 1.52 21.62
C SER A 157 -58.89 2.08 22.58
N THR A 158 -58.73 3.35 23.01
CA THR A 158 -59.70 3.98 23.91
C THR A 158 -61.09 4.08 23.32
N TYR A 159 -61.21 4.32 22.01
CA TYR A 159 -62.49 4.31 21.31
C TYR A 159 -63.10 2.91 21.31
N ASN A 160 -62.33 1.87 21.02
CA ASN A 160 -62.80 0.49 21.06
C ASN A 160 -63.27 0.11 22.48
N ASP A 161 -62.50 0.48 23.51
CA ASP A 161 -62.86 0.22 24.91
C ASP A 161 -64.16 0.94 25.32
N LEU A 162 -64.33 2.18 24.88
CA LEU A 162 -65.55 2.96 25.10
C LEU A 162 -66.74 2.29 24.39
N VAL A 163 -66.60 1.92 23.11
CA VAL A 163 -67.65 1.24 22.34
C VAL A 163 -68.03 -0.09 22.99
N ASN A 164 -67.07 -0.88 23.46
CA ASN A 164 -67.33 -2.12 24.18
C ASN A 164 -68.07 -1.88 25.50
N THR A 165 -67.68 -0.84 26.24
CA THR A 165 -68.33 -0.49 27.51
C THR A 165 -69.76 -0.01 27.30
N ILE A 166 -69.98 0.85 26.32
CA ILE A 166 -71.32 1.31 25.93
C ILE A 166 -72.17 0.13 25.44
N SER A 167 -71.62 -0.77 24.63
CA SER A 167 -72.34 -1.95 24.15
C SER A 167 -72.78 -2.86 25.29
N LYS A 168 -71.90 -3.10 26.28
CA LYS A 168 -72.26 -3.81 27.51
C LYS A 168 -73.33 -3.08 28.30
N GLN A 169 -73.23 -1.75 28.42
CA GLN A 169 -74.21 -0.95 29.15
C GLN A 169 -75.60 -1.01 28.50
N PHE A 170 -75.68 -0.95 27.17
CA PHE A 170 -76.94 -1.13 26.44
C PHE A 170 -77.55 -2.51 26.66
N LEU A 171 -76.74 -3.58 26.64
CA LEU A 171 -77.22 -4.93 26.95
C LEU A 171 -77.74 -5.04 28.39
N LEU A 172 -77.08 -4.42 29.36
CA LEU A 172 -77.55 -4.40 30.75
C LEU A 172 -78.88 -3.65 30.88
N TRP A 173 -79.01 -2.50 30.21
CA TRP A 173 -80.26 -1.74 30.20
C TRP A 173 -81.39 -2.52 29.52
N ASP A 174 -81.13 -3.19 28.40
CA ASP A 174 -82.14 -3.99 27.70
C ASP A 174 -82.64 -5.18 28.55
N ASN A 175 -81.73 -5.88 29.22
CA ASN A 175 -82.07 -6.93 30.17
C ASN A 175 -82.91 -6.40 31.34
N MET A 176 -82.54 -5.24 31.91
CA MET A 176 -83.29 -4.62 33.01
C MET A 176 -84.70 -4.19 32.57
N LEU A 177 -84.82 -3.60 31.37
CA LEU A 177 -86.09 -3.18 30.80
C LEU A 177 -87.01 -4.38 30.54
N THR A 178 -86.46 -5.45 29.97
CA THR A 178 -87.16 -6.71 29.72
C THR A 178 -87.64 -7.35 31.02
N GLN A 179 -86.82 -7.36 32.07
CA GLN A 179 -87.20 -7.86 33.38
C GLN A 179 -88.36 -7.06 33.99
N LYS A 180 -88.30 -5.72 33.92
CA LYS A 180 -89.37 -4.85 34.43
C LYS A 180 -90.67 -5.02 33.66
N LEU A 181 -90.61 -5.19 32.34
CA LEU A 181 -91.77 -5.43 31.50
C LEU A 181 -92.41 -6.79 31.80
N ASN A 182 -91.60 -7.82 32.02
CA ASN A 182 -92.10 -9.14 32.43
C ASN A 182 -92.74 -9.12 33.83
N GLN A 183 -92.15 -8.40 34.79
CA GLN A 183 -92.74 -8.19 36.12
C GLN A 183 -94.11 -7.49 36.03
N ARG A 184 -94.21 -6.44 35.19
CA ARG A 184 -95.48 -5.73 34.99
C ARG A 184 -96.54 -6.62 34.36
N LYS A 185 -96.20 -7.38 33.30
CA LYS A 185 -97.12 -8.36 32.69
C LYS A 185 -97.58 -9.43 33.68
N ALA A 186 -96.71 -9.88 34.58
CA ALA A 186 -97.07 -10.84 35.63
C ALA A 186 -98.06 -10.24 36.66
N ALA A 187 -97.83 -8.98 37.07
CA ALA A 187 -98.71 -8.27 37.99
C ALA A 187 -100.10 -8.00 37.38
N GLU A 188 -100.15 -7.65 36.08
CA GLU A 188 -101.41 -7.45 35.35
C GLU A 188 -102.21 -8.76 35.22
N ARG A 189 -101.54 -9.91 35.05
CA ARG A 189 -102.18 -11.23 35.04
C ARG A 189 -102.72 -11.64 36.41
N SER A 190 -101.96 -11.42 37.49
CA SER A 190 -102.42 -11.73 38.85
C SER A 190 -103.53 -10.80 39.38
N SER A 191 -103.80 -9.69 38.70
CA SER A 191 -104.89 -8.78 39.05
C SER A 191 -106.17 -9.01 38.21
N GLN A 192 -106.11 -9.93 37.23
CA GLN A 192 -107.25 -10.34 36.39
C GLN A 192 -107.81 -11.72 36.76
N ASP A 193 -107.11 -12.50 37.59
CA ASP A 193 -107.61 -13.71 38.29
C ASP A 193 -108.16 -13.33 39.67
#